data_AF-X0WYQ2-F1
#
_entry.id   AF-X0WYQ2-F1
#
_cell.length_a   1.000
_cell.length_b   1.000
_cell.length_c   1.000
_cell.angle_alpha   90.00
_cell.angle_beta   90.00
_cell.angle_gamma   90.00
#
_symmetry.space_group_name_H-M   'P 1'
#
loop_
_entity.id
_entity.type
_entity.pdbx_description
1 polymer ?
#
loop_
_entity_poly.entity_id
_entity_poly.type
_entity_poly.pdbx_seq_one_letter_code
_entity_poly.pdbx_strand_id
1 'polypeptide(L)'
;GDVIREYVAELLPTGTLFEWYWSSEWTTGANGDDNDALKPMTMYAAMDPTYATNGKDRHMAPRYLYFWSYAFPQVCTGVGDDCRLLGQMSDDQLASLMRSDYRWAQSEGGSTATPSDDVYTSTQQLDAPYVVTALQTDTSTQTPGGVITVTATVTSTTSPAPNGTLVTFDTDLGTISARSVTSDGIAIAHITSAAAGTAHISATTQGTSGMVQSTTTVTFTCTTPLTGVDINGDTSGYTDTLYAFTASVAPPA
;
A
#
# COMPACT_ATOMS: atom_id res chain seq x y z
N GLY A 1 -10.27 -17.51 -8.09
CA GLY A 1 -10.23 -16.06 -8.35
C GLY A 1 -10.89 -15.25 -7.26
N ASP A 2 -12.21 -15.38 -7.11
CA ASP A 2 -13.02 -14.44 -6.32
C ASP A 2 -12.66 -14.41 -4.83
N VAL A 3 -12.50 -15.58 -4.22
CA VAL A 3 -12.16 -15.72 -2.79
C VAL A 3 -10.82 -15.04 -2.45
N ILE A 4 -9.79 -15.19 -3.29
CA ILE A 4 -8.50 -14.54 -3.00
C ILE A 4 -8.58 -13.02 -3.17
N ARG A 5 -9.42 -12.51 -4.07
CA ARG A 5 -9.61 -11.05 -4.21
C ARG A 5 -10.27 -10.45 -2.97
N GLU A 6 -11.22 -11.16 -2.36
CA GLU A 6 -11.85 -10.74 -1.10
C GLU A 6 -10.81 -10.63 0.02
N TYR A 7 -9.99 -11.67 0.23
CA TYR A 7 -8.93 -11.62 1.23
C TYR A 7 -7.90 -10.52 0.98
N VAL A 8 -7.49 -10.33 -0.28
CA VAL A 8 -6.55 -9.24 -0.62
C VAL A 8 -7.20 -7.88 -0.37
N ALA A 9 -8.48 -7.70 -0.73
CA ALA A 9 -9.21 -6.45 -0.47
C ALA A 9 -9.33 -6.13 1.02
N GLU A 10 -9.47 -7.13 1.89
CA GLU A 10 -9.51 -6.94 3.34
C GLU A 10 -8.16 -6.58 3.96
N LEU A 11 -7.06 -7.07 3.37
CA LEU A 11 -5.69 -6.89 3.88
C LEU A 11 -4.98 -5.66 3.28
N LEU A 12 -5.39 -5.19 2.10
CA LEU A 12 -4.85 -3.97 1.50
C LEU A 12 -4.92 -2.75 2.44
N PRO A 13 -6.05 -2.46 3.13
CA PRO A 13 -6.15 -1.36 4.06
C PRO A 13 -5.15 -1.41 5.22
N THR A 14 -4.70 -2.60 5.62
CA THR A 14 -3.74 -2.77 6.73
C THR A 14 -2.29 -2.55 6.31
N GLY A 15 -2.04 -2.23 5.04
CA GLY A 15 -0.70 -2.07 4.48
C GLY A 15 -0.03 -3.38 4.07
N THR A 16 -0.76 -4.51 4.05
CA THR A 16 -0.21 -5.78 3.57
C THR A 16 0.09 -5.69 2.08
N LEU A 17 1.27 -6.17 1.72
CA LEU A 17 1.77 -6.19 0.34
C LEU A 17 1.62 -7.59 -0.26
N PHE A 18 1.38 -7.64 -1.57
CA PHE A 18 1.15 -8.88 -2.29
C PHE A 18 2.00 -8.94 -3.55
N GLU A 19 2.67 -10.07 -3.73
CA GLU A 19 3.42 -10.40 -4.94
C GLU A 19 2.68 -11.50 -5.70
N TRP A 20 2.53 -11.32 -7.02
CA TRP A 20 1.95 -12.33 -7.89
C TRP A 20 2.81 -12.52 -9.14
N TYR A 21 3.36 -13.74 -9.26
CA TYR A 21 4.13 -14.19 -10.40
C TYR A 21 3.32 -15.19 -11.23
N TRP A 22 3.29 -14.99 -12.55
CA TRP A 22 2.52 -15.80 -13.48
C TRP A 22 3.37 -16.21 -14.68
N SER A 23 3.28 -17.44 -15.17
CA SER A 23 4.20 -17.99 -16.19
C SER A 23 3.58 -18.96 -17.19
N SER A 24 2.29 -19.27 -17.08
CA SER A 24 1.68 -20.37 -17.83
C SER A 24 0.24 -20.10 -18.24
N GLU A 25 -0.12 -20.54 -19.44
CA GLU A 25 -1.48 -20.49 -19.96
C GLU A 25 -2.44 -21.54 -19.37
N TRP A 26 -1.96 -22.40 -18.46
CA TRP A 26 -2.79 -23.46 -17.89
C TRP A 26 -4.07 -22.96 -17.23
N THR A 27 -4.02 -21.74 -16.73
CA THR A 27 -5.14 -21.15 -16.01
C THR A 27 -5.90 -20.09 -16.80
N THR A 28 -5.59 -19.96 -18.10
CA THR A 28 -6.21 -18.97 -18.97
C THR A 28 -7.49 -19.47 -19.64
N GLY A 29 -8.36 -18.54 -19.99
CA GLY A 29 -9.56 -18.79 -20.79
C GLY A 29 -10.58 -19.71 -20.13
N ALA A 30 -10.97 -20.79 -20.82
CA ALA A 30 -12.03 -21.70 -20.38
C ALA A 30 -11.71 -22.45 -19.06
N ASN A 31 -10.45 -22.43 -18.62
CA ASN A 31 -10.00 -23.04 -17.36
C ASN A 31 -10.21 -22.11 -16.15
N GLY A 32 -10.52 -20.82 -16.38
CA GLY A 32 -11.26 -20.00 -15.43
C GLY A 32 -10.50 -19.41 -14.23
N ASP A 33 -9.20 -19.11 -14.33
CA ASP A 33 -8.48 -18.45 -13.21
C ASP A 33 -7.67 -17.19 -13.52
N ASP A 34 -7.70 -16.67 -14.75
CA ASP A 34 -6.96 -15.46 -15.20
C ASP A 34 -6.91 -14.29 -14.21
N ASN A 35 -7.99 -14.11 -13.44
CA ASN A 35 -8.10 -13.21 -12.28
C ASN A 35 -7.52 -11.81 -12.53
N ASP A 36 -7.80 -11.23 -13.70
CA ASP A 36 -7.27 -9.93 -14.12
C ASP A 36 -7.55 -8.82 -13.10
N ALA A 37 -8.69 -8.89 -12.43
CA ALA A 37 -9.09 -7.94 -11.37
C ALA A 37 -8.17 -7.99 -10.13
N LEU A 38 -7.40 -9.06 -9.93
CA LEU A 38 -6.39 -9.14 -8.86
C LEU A 38 -5.06 -8.48 -9.25
N LYS A 39 -4.72 -8.45 -10.55
CA LYS A 39 -3.45 -7.88 -11.04
C LYS A 39 -3.19 -6.46 -10.50
N PRO A 40 -4.14 -5.52 -10.50
CA PRO A 40 -3.88 -4.18 -10.00
C PRO A 40 -3.80 -4.08 -8.47
N MET A 41 -4.22 -5.11 -7.72
CA MET A 41 -4.16 -5.22 -6.26
C MET A 41 -2.84 -5.79 -5.74
N THR A 42 -1.91 -6.14 -6.62
CA THR A 42 -0.66 -6.83 -6.29
C THR A 42 0.48 -6.25 -7.12
N MET A 43 1.72 -6.50 -6.72
CA MET A 43 2.84 -6.43 -7.65
C MET A 43 2.74 -7.67 -8.56
N TYR A 44 2.25 -7.45 -9.78
CA TYR A 44 2.07 -8.52 -10.78
C TYR A 44 3.24 -8.56 -11.77
N ALA A 45 3.73 -9.78 -12.02
CA ALA A 45 4.80 -10.07 -12.95
C ALA A 45 4.47 -11.28 -13.84
N ALA A 46 4.50 -11.08 -15.15
CA ALA A 46 4.53 -12.18 -16.10
C ALA A 46 5.97 -12.69 -16.27
N MET A 47 6.17 -13.99 -16.23
CA MET A 47 7.44 -14.67 -16.43
C MET A 47 7.38 -15.46 -17.75
N ASP A 48 8.50 -15.57 -18.44
CA ASP A 48 8.64 -16.37 -19.66
C ASP A 48 9.79 -17.38 -19.51
N PRO A 49 9.63 -18.42 -18.68
CA PRO A 49 10.66 -19.42 -18.43
C PRO A 49 10.79 -20.37 -19.63
N THR A 50 11.44 -19.93 -20.69
CA THR A 50 11.71 -20.74 -21.89
C THR A 50 12.45 -22.06 -21.61
N TYR A 51 13.21 -22.14 -20.51
CA TYR A 51 13.83 -23.40 -20.04
C TYR A 51 12.81 -24.49 -19.70
N ALA A 52 11.59 -24.09 -19.32
CA ALA A 52 10.48 -24.98 -19.02
C ALA A 52 9.72 -25.31 -20.33
N THR A 53 9.94 -26.52 -20.84
CA THR A 53 9.48 -26.94 -22.17
C THR A 53 8.03 -27.45 -22.21
N ASN A 54 7.43 -27.75 -21.06
CA ASN A 54 6.03 -28.17 -20.97
C ASN A 54 5.22 -27.24 -20.05
N GLY A 55 3.88 -27.23 -20.22
CA GLY A 55 2.99 -26.34 -19.48
C GLY A 55 2.99 -26.53 -17.96
N LYS A 56 3.25 -27.76 -17.49
CA LYS A 56 3.34 -28.07 -16.05
C LYS A 56 4.56 -27.42 -15.42
N ASP A 57 5.70 -27.55 -16.07
CA ASP A 57 6.95 -26.99 -15.57
C ASP A 57 6.89 -25.46 -15.61
N ARG A 58 6.27 -24.89 -16.65
CA ARG A 58 5.99 -23.45 -16.70
C ARG A 58 5.12 -23.03 -15.53
N HIS A 59 4.00 -23.71 -15.27
CA HIS A 59 3.09 -23.39 -14.16
C HIS A 59 3.76 -23.43 -12.78
N MET A 60 4.74 -24.30 -12.60
CA MET A 60 5.49 -24.43 -11.35
C MET A 60 6.71 -23.51 -11.25
N ALA A 61 7.20 -22.96 -12.36
CA ALA A 61 8.40 -22.13 -12.42
C ALA A 61 8.39 -20.92 -11.46
N PRO A 62 7.29 -20.16 -11.28
CA PRO A 62 7.29 -18.98 -10.42
C PRO A 62 7.63 -19.32 -8.97
N ARG A 63 7.12 -20.45 -8.48
CA ARG A 63 7.45 -20.94 -7.13
C ARG A 63 8.95 -21.18 -6.99
N TYR A 64 9.58 -21.83 -7.97
CA TYR A 64 10.99 -22.15 -7.90
C TYR A 64 11.86 -20.91 -8.03
N LEU A 65 11.56 -20.03 -9.00
CA LEU A 65 12.30 -18.79 -9.21
C LEU A 65 12.21 -17.85 -7.99
N TYR A 66 11.04 -17.77 -7.34
CA TYR A 66 10.91 -17.02 -6.08
C TYR A 66 11.83 -17.53 -4.99
N PHE A 67 11.85 -18.84 -4.72
CA PHE A 67 12.73 -19.39 -3.68
C PHE A 67 14.21 -19.36 -4.08
N TRP A 68 14.51 -19.51 -5.37
CA TRP A 68 15.88 -19.43 -5.86
C TRP A 68 16.45 -18.02 -5.85
N SER A 69 15.63 -16.96 -5.87
CA SER A 69 16.16 -15.59 -5.76
C SER A 69 16.92 -15.39 -4.45
N TYR A 70 16.52 -16.05 -3.37
CA TYR A 70 17.26 -16.05 -2.09
C TYR A 70 18.63 -16.73 -2.16
N ALA A 71 18.78 -17.75 -3.00
CA ALA A 71 20.05 -18.46 -3.18
C ALA A 71 20.94 -17.80 -4.25
N PHE A 72 20.34 -17.11 -5.21
CA PHE A 72 20.98 -16.44 -6.34
C PHE A 72 20.56 -14.97 -6.38
N PRO A 73 20.98 -14.16 -5.38
CA PRO A 73 20.62 -12.75 -5.35
C PRO A 73 21.16 -12.03 -6.58
N GLN A 74 20.29 -11.31 -7.27
CA GLN A 74 20.72 -10.43 -8.36
C GLN A 74 21.47 -9.21 -7.79
N VAL A 75 22.64 -8.91 -8.35
CA VAL A 75 23.38 -7.68 -7.99
C VAL A 75 22.70 -6.50 -8.67
N CYS A 76 21.84 -5.86 -7.89
CA CYS A 76 20.93 -4.85 -8.39
C CYS A 76 20.92 -3.64 -7.47
N THR A 77 21.13 -2.45 -8.03
CA THR A 77 21.11 -1.17 -7.30
C THR A 77 19.80 -0.40 -7.46
N GLY A 78 18.90 -0.85 -8.34
CA GLY A 78 17.60 -0.22 -8.63
C GLY A 78 16.40 -1.11 -8.32
N VAL A 79 15.20 -0.54 -8.51
CA VAL A 79 13.89 -1.19 -8.40
C VAL A 79 13.19 -0.96 -9.74
N GLY A 80 12.77 -2.02 -10.42
CA GLY A 80 12.03 -1.93 -11.68
C GLY A 80 12.82 -2.41 -12.89
N ASP A 81 12.78 -1.67 -14.01
CA ASP A 81 13.48 -2.05 -15.25
C ASP A 81 14.94 -2.37 -14.90
N ASP A 82 15.35 -3.59 -15.26
CA ASP A 82 16.62 -4.26 -14.96
C ASP A 82 16.75 -5.08 -13.65
N CYS A 83 15.89 -5.01 -12.62
CA CYS A 83 16.27 -5.58 -11.32
C CYS A 83 15.19 -5.89 -10.24
N ARG A 84 15.39 -7.03 -9.52
CA ARG A 84 14.79 -7.47 -8.22
C ARG A 84 13.30 -7.75 -8.14
N LEU A 85 12.64 -8.15 -9.21
CA LEU A 85 11.22 -8.41 -9.11
C LEU A 85 10.85 -9.64 -8.25
N LEU A 86 11.81 -10.48 -7.84
CA LEU A 86 11.60 -11.77 -7.15
C LEU A 86 12.10 -11.80 -5.69
N GLY A 87 11.19 -11.77 -4.71
CA GLY A 87 11.40 -12.20 -3.31
C GLY A 87 12.48 -11.48 -2.48
N GLN A 88 13.21 -10.51 -3.05
CA GLN A 88 14.31 -9.78 -2.40
C GLN A 88 14.09 -8.28 -2.33
N MET A 89 12.86 -7.83 -2.61
CA MET A 89 12.47 -6.45 -2.37
C MET A 89 12.24 -6.21 -0.89
N SER A 90 12.68 -5.07 -0.38
CA SER A 90 12.14 -4.57 0.88
C SER A 90 10.67 -4.19 0.71
N ASP A 91 9.94 -4.09 1.82
CA ASP A 91 8.55 -3.63 1.82
C ASP A 91 8.41 -2.30 1.08
N ASP A 92 9.32 -1.33 1.28
CA ASP A 92 9.29 -0.05 0.57
C ASP A 92 9.43 -0.19 -0.95
N GLN A 93 10.31 -1.09 -1.41
CA GLN A 93 10.53 -1.33 -2.84
C GLN A 93 9.29 -1.98 -3.45
N LEU A 94 8.76 -3.01 -2.80
CA LEU A 94 7.55 -3.70 -3.23
C LEU A 94 6.34 -2.76 -3.22
N ALA A 95 6.19 -1.97 -2.16
CA ALA A 95 5.15 -0.98 -2.01
C ALA A 95 5.18 0.10 -3.10
N SER A 96 6.37 0.43 -3.61
CA SER A 96 6.56 1.39 -4.70
C SER A 96 6.22 0.80 -6.07
N LEU A 97 6.48 -0.51 -6.26
CA LEU A 97 6.14 -1.23 -7.51
C LEU A 97 4.70 -1.68 -7.60
N MET A 98 4.04 -1.87 -6.47
CA MET A 98 2.64 -2.24 -6.39
C MET A 98 1.76 -1.02 -6.72
N ARG A 99 1.61 -0.77 -8.03
CA ARG A 99 0.82 0.32 -8.63
C ARG A 99 0.17 -0.15 -9.94
N SER A 100 -0.98 0.41 -10.29
CA SER A 100 -1.78 -0.12 -11.40
C SER A 100 -1.39 0.38 -12.79
N ASP A 101 -0.60 1.47 -12.88
CA ASP A 101 -0.21 2.10 -14.15
C ASP A 101 0.71 1.22 -15.01
N TYR A 102 1.44 0.27 -14.39
CA TYR A 102 2.45 -0.55 -15.06
C TYR A 102 2.17 -2.04 -14.86
N ARG A 103 2.66 -2.86 -15.79
CA ARG A 103 2.75 -4.33 -15.63
C ARG A 103 4.17 -4.77 -15.93
N TRP A 104 4.64 -5.72 -15.15
CA TRP A 104 5.98 -6.28 -15.28
C TRP A 104 5.94 -7.55 -16.11
N ALA A 105 6.91 -7.71 -17.00
CA ALA A 105 7.11 -8.94 -17.75
C ALA A 105 8.60 -9.26 -17.83
N GLN A 106 8.95 -10.55 -17.73
CA GLN A 106 10.29 -11.04 -18.00
C GLN A 106 10.62 -10.80 -19.47
N SER A 107 11.67 -10.04 -19.73
CA SER A 107 12.16 -9.70 -21.07
C SER A 107 13.43 -10.48 -21.43
N GLU A 108 14.24 -10.86 -20.44
CA GLU A 108 15.45 -11.69 -20.63
C GLU A 108 15.65 -12.70 -19.49
N GLY A 109 16.62 -13.60 -19.62
CA GLY A 109 16.99 -14.59 -18.60
C GLY A 109 16.15 -15.86 -18.54
N GLY A 110 15.10 -15.96 -19.35
CA GLY A 110 14.17 -17.10 -19.32
C GLY A 110 14.78 -18.45 -19.72
N SER A 111 16.07 -18.52 -20.06
CA SER A 111 16.75 -19.72 -20.53
C SER A 111 17.44 -20.53 -19.43
N THR A 112 17.63 -19.94 -18.24
CA THR A 112 18.19 -20.67 -17.10
C THR A 112 17.12 -20.91 -16.04
N ALA A 113 17.28 -22.00 -15.28
CA ALA A 113 16.37 -22.28 -14.17
C ALA A 113 16.58 -21.30 -13.01
N THR A 114 17.71 -20.61 -12.93
CA THR A 114 18.03 -19.69 -11.84
C THR A 114 17.65 -18.26 -12.20
N PRO A 115 17.20 -17.42 -11.26
CA PRO A 115 16.87 -16.04 -11.56
C PRO A 115 18.10 -15.14 -11.76
N SER A 116 19.32 -15.69 -11.88
CA SER A 116 20.55 -14.90 -11.91
C SER A 116 20.68 -13.99 -13.14
N ASP A 117 20.01 -14.35 -14.24
CA ASP A 117 19.99 -13.63 -15.51
C ASP A 117 18.62 -13.05 -15.87
N ASP A 118 17.61 -13.19 -14.99
CA ASP A 118 16.26 -12.66 -15.22
C ASP A 118 16.28 -11.13 -15.35
N VAL A 119 15.73 -10.62 -16.44
CA VAL A 119 15.47 -9.18 -16.61
C VAL A 119 13.97 -8.98 -16.72
N TYR A 120 13.44 -7.99 -16.00
CA TYR A 120 12.04 -7.59 -16.07
C TYR A 120 11.94 -6.18 -16.63
N THR A 121 10.94 -5.96 -17.49
CA THR A 121 10.60 -4.66 -18.04
C THR A 121 9.16 -4.32 -17.71
N SER A 122 8.91 -3.07 -17.37
CA SER A 122 7.59 -2.51 -17.14
C SER A 122 6.99 -1.96 -18.43
N THR A 123 5.70 -2.21 -18.63
CA THR A 123 4.92 -1.60 -19.70
C THR A 123 3.76 -0.81 -19.09
N GLN A 124 3.64 0.45 -19.47
CA GLN A 124 2.53 1.30 -19.07
C GLN A 124 1.22 0.76 -19.67
N GLN A 125 0.16 0.73 -18.87
CA GLN A 125 -1.18 0.33 -19.34
C GLN A 125 -1.76 1.39 -20.29
N LEU A 126 -2.59 0.96 -21.25
CA LEU A 126 -3.12 1.82 -22.32
C LEU A 126 -3.87 3.05 -21.81
N ASP A 127 -4.64 2.89 -20.73
CA ASP A 127 -5.47 3.97 -20.16
C ASP A 127 -4.78 4.71 -19.00
N ALA A 128 -3.51 4.37 -18.71
CA ALA A 128 -2.69 5.06 -17.72
C ALA A 128 -2.02 6.31 -18.35
N PRO A 129 -1.53 7.27 -17.55
CA PRO A 129 -1.47 7.29 -16.08
C PRO A 129 -2.85 7.51 -15.44
N TYR A 130 -3.11 6.80 -14.34
CA TYR A 130 -4.23 7.09 -13.46
C TYR A 130 -3.85 8.20 -12.49
N VAL A 131 -4.79 9.08 -12.16
CA VAL A 131 -4.53 10.24 -11.30
C VAL A 131 -5.64 10.43 -10.28
N VAL A 132 -5.29 10.61 -9.01
CA VAL A 132 -6.21 11.12 -7.99
C VAL A 132 -6.47 12.60 -8.28
N THR A 133 -7.67 12.92 -8.76
CA THR A 133 -8.07 14.30 -9.14
C THR A 133 -8.77 15.04 -8.02
N ALA A 134 -9.36 14.33 -7.07
CA ALA A 134 -9.96 14.92 -5.88
C ALA A 134 -9.80 13.97 -4.68
N LEU A 135 -9.61 14.57 -3.50
CA LEU A 135 -9.59 13.87 -2.22
C LEU A 135 -10.52 14.63 -1.26
N GLN A 136 -11.56 13.96 -0.78
CA GLN A 136 -12.62 14.56 0.02
C GLN A 136 -12.86 13.75 1.28
N THR A 137 -13.36 14.40 2.32
CA THR A 137 -13.80 13.73 3.55
C THR A 137 -15.28 13.97 3.79
N ASP A 138 -15.97 13.01 4.41
CA ASP A 138 -17.38 13.15 4.77
C ASP A 138 -17.61 14.25 5.84
N THR A 139 -16.64 14.44 6.73
CA THR A 139 -16.54 15.56 7.66
C THR A 139 -15.10 16.07 7.73
N SER A 140 -14.93 17.36 8.02
CA SER A 140 -13.61 17.98 8.26
C SER A 140 -13.22 18.02 9.74
N THR A 141 -14.13 17.67 10.65
CA THR A 141 -13.86 17.62 12.09
C THR A 141 -14.44 16.37 12.74
N GLN A 142 -13.72 15.85 13.75
CA GLN A 142 -14.13 14.67 14.52
C GLN A 142 -13.48 14.69 15.91
N THR A 143 -14.03 13.96 16.89
CA THR A 143 -13.33 13.76 18.18
C THR A 143 -12.28 12.64 18.07
N PRO A 144 -11.16 12.70 18.82
CA PRO A 144 -10.22 11.58 18.88
C PRO A 144 -10.93 10.24 19.17
N GLY A 145 -10.52 9.19 18.46
CA GLY A 145 -11.14 7.85 18.47
C GLY A 145 -12.30 7.67 17.47
N GLY A 146 -12.85 8.76 16.93
CA GLY A 146 -13.82 8.70 15.83
C GLY A 146 -13.16 8.30 14.50
N VAL A 147 -13.96 7.77 13.58
CA VAL A 147 -13.55 7.39 12.23
C VAL A 147 -14.17 8.37 11.22
N ILE A 148 -13.42 8.70 10.17
CA ILE A 148 -13.85 9.56 9.06
C ILE A 148 -13.62 8.82 7.76
N THR A 149 -14.56 8.97 6.83
CA THR A 149 -14.43 8.43 5.48
C THR A 149 -13.70 9.40 4.57
N VAL A 150 -12.67 8.92 3.89
CA VAL A 150 -11.90 9.64 2.88
C VAL A 150 -12.22 9.03 1.52
N THR A 151 -12.66 9.86 0.58
CA THR A 151 -13.03 9.47 -0.78
C THR A 151 -12.04 10.07 -1.77
N ALA A 152 -11.36 9.21 -2.54
CA ALA A 152 -10.50 9.62 -3.65
C ALA A 152 -11.24 9.40 -4.98
N THR A 153 -11.31 10.45 -5.80
CA THR A 153 -11.77 10.37 -7.19
C THR A 153 -10.57 10.19 -8.10
N VAL A 154 -10.57 9.12 -8.88
CA VAL A 154 -9.47 8.70 -9.73
C VAL A 154 -9.92 8.67 -11.19
N THR A 155 -9.16 9.30 -12.06
CA THR A 155 -9.43 9.32 -13.50
C THR A 155 -8.28 8.69 -14.27
N SER A 156 -8.62 8.12 -15.43
CA SER A 156 -7.70 7.89 -16.53
C SER A 156 -7.54 9.19 -17.35
N THR A 157 -6.90 9.10 -18.51
CA THR A 157 -6.78 10.21 -19.46
C THR A 157 -8.13 10.74 -19.98
N THR A 158 -9.19 9.93 -19.97
CA THR A 158 -10.47 10.29 -20.61
C THR A 158 -11.73 9.84 -19.87
N SER A 159 -11.60 9.07 -18.79
CA SER A 159 -12.71 8.42 -18.09
C SER A 159 -12.43 8.24 -16.59
N PRO A 160 -13.41 7.81 -15.78
CA PRO A 160 -13.11 7.25 -14.46
C PRO A 160 -12.07 6.12 -14.58
N ALA A 161 -11.17 6.01 -13.60
CA ALA A 161 -10.17 4.95 -13.62
C ALA A 161 -10.85 3.56 -13.59
N PRO A 162 -10.28 2.54 -14.27
CA PRO A 162 -10.81 1.19 -14.26
C PRO A 162 -11.02 0.65 -12.85
N ASN A 163 -11.97 -0.27 -12.68
CA ASN A 163 -12.16 -0.97 -11.41
C ASN A 163 -10.91 -1.77 -11.04
N GLY A 164 -10.53 -1.70 -9.77
CA GLY A 164 -9.32 -2.35 -9.27
C GLY A 164 -8.08 -1.44 -9.27
N THR A 165 -8.12 -0.23 -9.83
CA THR A 165 -6.99 0.70 -9.77
C THR A 165 -6.64 1.03 -8.33
N LEU A 166 -5.40 0.77 -7.95
CA LEU A 166 -4.89 0.92 -6.59
C LEU A 166 -4.57 2.38 -6.28
N VAL A 167 -5.01 2.81 -5.11
CA VAL A 167 -4.70 4.11 -4.51
C VAL A 167 -4.00 3.87 -3.18
N THR A 168 -2.86 4.53 -3.00
CA THR A 168 -2.12 4.58 -1.74
C THR A 168 -2.47 5.88 -1.02
N PHE A 169 -2.77 5.78 0.27
CA PHE A 169 -3.09 6.89 1.16
C PHE A 169 -2.04 6.97 2.26
N ASP A 170 -1.76 8.18 2.70
CA ASP A 170 -0.84 8.43 3.81
C ASP A 170 -1.36 9.59 4.68
N THR A 171 -0.96 9.60 5.95
CA THR A 171 -1.28 10.68 6.86
C THR A 171 -0.17 10.94 7.87
N ASP A 172 0.01 12.22 8.24
CA ASP A 172 0.98 12.63 9.25
C ASP A 172 0.48 12.49 10.70
N LEU A 173 -0.82 12.22 10.89
CA LEU A 173 -1.44 12.07 12.21
C LEU A 173 -2.52 10.99 12.21
N GLY A 174 -2.39 10.06 13.16
CA GLY A 174 -3.34 8.97 13.35
C GLY A 174 -2.99 7.75 12.49
N THR A 175 -4.03 7.00 12.11
CA THR A 175 -3.92 5.81 11.27
C THR A 175 -4.97 5.91 10.16
N ILE A 176 -4.55 5.64 8.92
CA ILE A 176 -5.42 5.61 7.75
C ILE A 176 -5.35 4.24 7.07
N SER A 177 -6.45 3.79 6.44
CA SER A 177 -6.42 2.68 5.48
C SER A 177 -5.35 2.96 4.42
N ALA A 178 -4.23 2.24 4.47
CA ALA A 178 -3.06 2.58 3.67
C ALA A 178 -3.32 2.46 2.17
N ARG A 179 -4.21 1.53 1.77
CA ARG A 179 -4.51 1.23 0.37
C ARG A 179 -5.97 0.87 0.17
N SER A 180 -6.51 1.23 -0.99
CA SER A 180 -7.81 0.78 -1.51
C SER A 180 -7.75 0.69 -3.02
N VAL A 181 -8.65 -0.08 -3.60
CA VAL A 181 -8.88 -0.07 -5.06
C VAL A 181 -10.12 0.72 -5.43
N THR A 182 -10.19 1.14 -6.69
CA THR A 182 -11.34 1.85 -7.24
C THR A 182 -12.51 0.93 -7.57
N SER A 183 -13.71 1.44 -7.34
CA SER A 183 -14.95 1.04 -8.01
C SER A 183 -15.56 2.28 -8.66
N ASP A 184 -15.76 2.24 -9.97
CA ASP A 184 -16.24 3.35 -10.81
C ASP A 184 -15.44 4.64 -10.61
N GLY A 185 -14.10 4.50 -10.55
CA GLY A 185 -13.17 5.60 -10.32
C GLY A 185 -13.12 6.11 -8.88
N ILE A 186 -13.79 5.47 -7.92
CA ILE A 186 -13.80 5.89 -6.52
C ILE A 186 -13.05 4.89 -5.64
N ALA A 187 -12.07 5.36 -4.87
CA ALA A 187 -11.40 4.58 -3.82
C ALA A 187 -11.69 5.18 -2.43
N ILE A 188 -11.88 4.32 -1.43
CA ILE A 188 -12.30 4.72 -0.08
C ILE A 188 -11.24 4.32 0.94
N ALA A 189 -10.86 5.26 1.81
CA ALA A 189 -10.03 5.01 2.97
C ALA A 189 -10.74 5.49 4.25
N HIS A 190 -10.33 4.96 5.40
CA HIS A 190 -10.84 5.39 6.69
C HIS A 190 -9.69 5.91 7.53
N ILE A 191 -9.86 7.08 8.16
CA ILE A 191 -8.87 7.67 9.06
C ILE A 191 -9.43 7.79 10.48
N THR A 192 -8.59 7.52 11.46
CA THR A 192 -8.85 7.78 12.88
C THR A 192 -7.59 8.26 13.58
N SER A 193 -7.74 8.99 14.69
CA SER A 193 -6.63 9.41 15.53
C SER A 193 -7.01 9.34 17.00
N ALA A 194 -6.14 8.78 17.84
CA ALA A 194 -6.29 8.84 19.30
C ALA A 194 -5.86 10.20 19.90
N ALA A 195 -5.15 11.01 19.12
CA ALA A 195 -4.69 12.34 19.53
C ALA A 195 -5.51 13.44 18.85
N ALA A 196 -5.68 14.56 19.56
CA ALA A 196 -6.18 15.78 18.95
C ALA A 196 -5.11 16.42 18.07
N GLY A 197 -5.52 17.09 16.99
CA GLY A 197 -4.64 17.73 16.03
C GLY A 197 -5.24 17.77 14.63
N THR A 198 -4.50 18.35 13.68
CA THR A 198 -4.87 18.34 12.27
C THR A 198 -4.06 17.28 11.55
N ALA A 199 -4.75 16.31 10.96
CA ALA A 199 -4.19 15.31 10.06
C ALA A 199 -4.18 15.86 8.64
N HIS A 200 -3.01 15.85 8.00
CA HIS A 200 -2.86 16.05 6.57
C HIS A 200 -2.89 14.68 5.92
N ILE A 201 -3.77 14.53 4.93
CA ILE A 201 -4.00 13.27 4.24
C ILE A 201 -3.55 13.48 2.80
N SER A 202 -2.81 12.51 2.27
CA SER A 202 -2.37 12.50 0.89
C SER A 202 -2.81 11.22 0.20
N ALA A 203 -2.99 11.29 -1.12
CA ALA A 203 -3.32 10.14 -1.95
C ALA A 203 -2.54 10.16 -3.27
N THR A 204 -2.18 8.96 -3.74
CA THR A 204 -1.49 8.75 -5.01
C THR A 204 -1.79 7.37 -5.61
N THR A 205 -1.85 7.28 -6.94
CA THR A 205 -1.87 6.00 -7.68
C THR A 205 -0.46 5.45 -7.95
N GLN A 206 0.59 6.18 -7.56
CA GLN A 206 1.98 5.90 -7.96
C GLN A 206 2.77 5.02 -6.97
N GLY A 207 2.10 4.41 -5.99
CA GLY A 207 2.73 3.64 -4.90
C GLY A 207 3.32 4.53 -3.79
N THR A 208 3.89 3.91 -2.76
CA THR A 208 4.32 4.61 -1.52
C THR A 208 5.43 5.65 -1.74
N SER A 209 6.33 5.46 -2.70
CA SER A 209 7.35 6.46 -3.07
C SER A 209 6.91 7.40 -4.21
N GLY A 210 5.65 7.33 -4.61
CA GLY A 210 5.10 8.09 -5.71
C GLY A 210 4.90 9.56 -5.38
N MET A 211 4.78 10.42 -6.40
CA MET A 211 4.40 11.81 -6.18
C MET A 211 2.97 11.88 -5.63
N VAL A 212 2.76 12.67 -4.58
CA VAL A 212 1.43 13.01 -4.05
C VAL A 212 0.63 13.73 -5.15
N GLN A 213 -0.59 13.25 -5.42
CA GLN A 213 -1.45 13.81 -6.47
C GLN A 213 -2.55 14.70 -5.90
N SER A 214 -3.07 14.36 -4.72
CA SER A 214 -4.10 15.15 -4.04
C SER A 214 -3.93 15.08 -2.53
N THR A 215 -4.38 16.12 -1.84
CA THR A 215 -4.35 16.24 -0.38
C THR A 215 -5.66 16.78 0.17
N THR A 216 -5.94 16.47 1.43
CA THR A 216 -7.04 17.06 2.21
C THR A 216 -6.63 17.11 3.68
N THR A 217 -7.43 17.74 4.53
CA THR A 217 -7.18 17.82 5.97
C THR A 217 -8.40 17.46 6.79
N VAL A 218 -8.13 16.92 7.98
CA VAL A 218 -9.12 16.61 9.01
C VAL A 218 -8.60 17.17 10.32
N THR A 219 -9.47 17.75 11.14
CA THR A 219 -9.10 18.15 12.51
C THR A 219 -9.80 17.27 13.54
N PHE A 220 -9.00 16.56 14.33
CA PHE A 220 -9.44 15.86 15.53
C PHE A 220 -9.45 16.83 16.72
N THR A 221 -10.62 17.19 17.23
CA THR A 221 -10.77 18.16 18.33
C THR A 221 -11.13 17.46 19.64
N CYS A 222 -10.38 17.77 20.70
CA CYS A 222 -10.79 17.35 22.04
C CYS A 222 -11.94 18.24 22.51
N THR A 223 -13.10 17.65 22.78
CA THR A 223 -14.29 18.37 23.28
C THR A 223 -14.14 18.86 24.71
N THR A 224 -13.17 18.33 25.45
CA THR A 224 -12.86 18.72 26.83
C THR A 224 -11.36 18.93 27.00
N PRO A 225 -10.79 20.03 26.47
CA PRO A 225 -9.37 20.33 26.67
C PRO A 225 -9.09 20.53 28.16
N LEU A 226 -7.96 20.01 28.65
CA LEU A 226 -7.51 20.29 30.02
C LEU A 226 -7.35 21.79 30.21
N THR A 227 -7.91 22.33 31.28
CA THR A 227 -7.84 23.77 31.59
C THR A 227 -6.70 24.11 32.54
N GLY A 228 -6.14 23.11 33.22
CA GLY A 228 -5.00 23.26 34.09
C GLY A 228 -4.40 21.93 34.56
N VAL A 229 -3.10 21.96 34.84
CA VAL A 229 -2.38 20.91 35.57
C VAL A 229 -1.69 21.59 36.74
N ASP A 230 -2.03 21.19 37.96
CA ASP A 230 -1.41 21.71 39.17
C ASP A 230 -0.66 20.59 39.89
N ILE A 231 0.55 20.90 40.37
CA ILE A 231 1.32 20.02 41.24
C ILE A 231 1.47 20.75 42.57
N ASN A 232 0.97 20.14 43.63
CA ASN A 232 1.05 20.66 44.99
C ASN A 232 1.94 19.77 45.86
N GLY A 233 2.86 20.40 46.58
CA GLY A 233 3.79 19.80 47.53
C GLY A 233 4.78 20.84 48.05
N ASP A 234 5.67 20.43 48.95
CA ASP A 234 6.68 21.34 49.49
C ASP A 234 7.68 21.75 48.40
N THR A 235 7.91 23.06 48.28
CA THR A 235 8.87 23.65 47.32
C THR A 235 10.31 23.71 47.84
N SER A 236 10.53 23.18 49.05
CA SER A 236 11.83 23.07 49.71
C SER A 236 11.97 21.72 50.37
N GLY A 237 13.17 21.13 50.33
CA GLY A 237 13.41 19.83 50.95
C GLY A 237 14.89 19.52 51.19
N TYR A 238 15.14 18.46 51.94
CA TYR A 238 16.45 17.90 52.25
C TYR A 238 16.76 16.73 51.32
N THR A 239 18.05 16.49 51.06
CA THR A 239 18.51 15.29 50.34
C THR A 239 18.15 14.03 51.12
N ASP A 240 17.92 12.92 50.39
CA ASP A 240 17.60 11.60 50.96
C ASP A 240 16.31 11.53 51.80
N THR A 241 15.39 12.47 51.60
CA THR A 241 14.06 12.47 52.21
C THR A 241 12.99 12.19 51.15
N LEU A 242 12.05 11.30 51.45
CA LEU A 242 10.93 11.00 50.56
C LEU A 242 9.84 12.07 50.70
N TYR A 243 9.50 12.73 49.60
CA TYR A 243 8.42 13.71 49.53
C TYR A 243 7.23 13.15 48.75
N ALA A 244 6.02 13.49 49.20
CA ALA A 244 4.80 13.20 48.48
C ALA A 244 4.31 14.47 47.78
N PHE A 245 4.01 14.35 46.49
CA PHE A 245 3.39 15.41 45.70
C PHE A 245 2.02 14.92 45.24
N THR A 246 1.08 15.84 45.15
CA THR A 246 -0.24 15.57 44.55
C THR A 246 -0.33 16.34 43.24
N ALA A 247 -0.59 15.62 42.16
CA ALA A 247 -0.93 16.23 40.88
C ALA A 247 -2.45 16.21 40.71
N SER A 248 -3.05 17.34 40.36
CA SER A 248 -4.45 17.44 39.98
C SER A 248 -4.57 17.91 38.54
N VAL A 249 -5.41 17.22 37.78
CA VAL A 249 -5.73 17.55 36.39
C VAL A 249 -7.16 18.09 36.36
N ALA A 250 -7.32 19.32 35.88
CA ALA A 250 -8.63 19.97 35.80
C ALA A 250 -9.23 19.77 34.39
N PRO A 251 -10.33 19.01 34.25
CA PRO A 251 -11.17 19.09 33.05
C PRO A 251 -11.88 20.47 32.98
N PRO A 252 -12.41 20.86 31.82
CA PRO A 252 -13.19 22.08 31.70
C PRO A 252 -14.48 22.00 32.54
N ALA A 253 -14.92 23.17 33.03
CA ALA A 253 -16.09 23.34 33.90
C ALA A 253 -17.42 23.03 33.21
#